data_AF-A0A8K0CNH5-F1
#
_entry.id   AF-A0A8K0CNH5-F1
#
_cell.length_a   1.000
_cell.length_b   1.000
_cell.length_c   1.000
_cell.angle_alpha   90.00
_cell.angle_beta   90.00
_cell.angle_gamma   90.00
#
_symmetry.space_group_name_H-M   'P 1'
#
loop_
_entity.id
_entity.type
_entity.pdbx_description
1 polymer ?
#
loop_
_entity_poly.entity_id
_entity_poly.type
_entity_poly.pdbx_seq_one_letter_code
_entity_poly.pdbx_strand_id
1 'polypeptide(L)'
;MTTLMISGTNTLMIYQNATVKWSAQLSLLPISIKRAFLKNIKGALVLLSEEGKLDCCYLGTEPQLFTAPPLAYQELDFENAEAELASLNRIIRSYYSGDTKITNTAAERELQVIVAVNPHLEPCTFNNFETETPLQMCFISIELTPHSILEEVQLSVFVQKPLKCSNEVEFYTKLTQKVIFECCVYLNESLEIPSLDFEVTISYISNLGVPRVIKKVGMLPLKLVMITCPPSKENEHKITLNINQNPVPLTTIFPEFMGENSLSLNSSAIGFKNVHEIGSPVTVLLAKNSQRYRLQSDSLISLNILIRQMVFRLNKHFSGVEFKISYTSSLPTEQFLKYVRNHFEERKNVNELQNNLGQLGGQFRIIQKRLISKFKDKNPTPLTNLQKLLSDTYTEIINVA
;
A
#
# COMPACT_ATOMS: atom_id res chain seq x y z
N MET A 1 32.20 -15.86 -65.28
CA MET A 1 33.33 -15.12 -64.67
C MET A 1 33.24 -15.31 -63.17
N THR A 2 34.36 -15.58 -62.48
CA THR A 2 34.36 -15.77 -61.02
C THR A 2 34.90 -14.51 -60.36
N THR A 3 34.12 -13.90 -59.48
CA THR A 3 34.45 -12.64 -58.80
C THR A 3 34.53 -12.88 -57.30
N LEU A 4 35.55 -12.32 -56.65
CA LEU A 4 35.75 -12.37 -55.20
C LEU A 4 35.31 -11.02 -54.63
N MET A 5 34.40 -11.03 -53.65
CA MET A 5 33.99 -9.83 -52.93
C MET A 5 34.10 -10.05 -51.43
N ILE A 6 34.45 -9.00 -50.71
CA ILE A 6 34.51 -9.00 -49.25
C ILE A 6 33.54 -7.94 -48.72
N SER A 7 32.74 -8.33 -47.73
CA SER A 7 31.87 -7.40 -47.02
C SER A 7 32.64 -6.68 -45.90
N GLY A 8 32.11 -5.54 -45.45
CA GLY A 8 32.60 -4.84 -44.25
C GLY A 8 32.47 -5.63 -42.94
N THR A 9 31.88 -6.83 -42.98
CA THR A 9 31.71 -7.76 -41.85
C THR A 9 32.71 -8.93 -41.91
N ASN A 10 33.87 -8.74 -42.54
CA ASN A 10 34.92 -9.75 -42.75
C ASN A 10 34.43 -11.03 -43.45
N THR A 11 33.41 -10.96 -44.31
CA THR A 11 32.89 -12.15 -44.99
C THR A 11 33.39 -12.16 -46.44
N LEU A 12 34.14 -13.21 -46.80
CA LEU A 12 34.59 -13.45 -48.16
C LEU A 12 33.52 -14.22 -48.93
N MET A 13 33.05 -13.67 -50.03
CA MET A 13 32.05 -14.27 -50.91
C MET A 13 32.62 -14.49 -52.32
N ILE A 14 32.48 -15.72 -52.82
CA ILE A 14 32.88 -16.10 -54.17
C ILE A 14 31.64 -16.18 -55.04
N TYR A 15 31.56 -15.29 -56.03
CA TYR A 15 30.46 -15.24 -56.98
C TYR A 15 30.83 -15.91 -58.30
N GLN A 16 29.92 -16.72 -58.83
CA GLN A 16 29.91 -17.09 -60.24
C GLN A 16 28.75 -16.34 -60.89
N ASN A 17 29.08 -15.33 -61.70
CA ASN A 17 28.14 -14.35 -62.23
C ASN A 17 27.35 -13.66 -61.09
N ALA A 18 26.04 -13.88 -60.97
CA ALA A 18 25.19 -13.32 -59.91
C ALA A 18 24.94 -14.27 -58.73
N THR A 19 25.47 -15.50 -58.77
CA THR A 19 25.22 -16.52 -57.73
C THR A 19 26.41 -16.67 -56.79
N VAL A 20 26.16 -16.60 -55.47
CA VAL A 20 27.19 -16.93 -54.46
C VAL A 20 27.40 -18.43 -54.48
N LYS A 21 28.64 -18.86 -54.67
CA LYS A 21 29.05 -20.28 -54.66
C LYS A 21 29.72 -20.69 -53.36
N TRP A 22 30.36 -19.74 -52.68
CA TRP A 22 31.05 -20.02 -51.43
C TRP A 22 31.12 -18.76 -50.59
N SER A 23 31.03 -18.92 -49.27
CA SER A 23 31.15 -17.83 -48.31
C SER A 23 31.87 -18.33 -47.06
N ALA A 24 32.80 -17.56 -46.52
CA ALA A 24 33.38 -17.83 -45.21
C ALA A 24 33.79 -16.55 -44.50
N GLN A 25 33.89 -16.65 -43.18
CA GLN A 25 34.36 -15.57 -42.33
C GLN A 25 35.88 -15.54 -42.31
N LEU A 26 36.45 -14.35 -42.51
CA LEU A 26 37.86 -14.08 -42.41
C LEU A 26 38.22 -13.65 -40.98
N SER A 27 39.43 -14.01 -40.57
CA SER A 27 40.04 -13.57 -39.30
C SER A 27 40.32 -12.06 -39.27
N LEU A 28 40.50 -11.43 -40.44
CA LEU A 28 40.82 -10.02 -40.59
C LEU A 28 40.01 -9.35 -41.70
N LEU A 29 39.91 -8.02 -41.65
CA LEU A 29 39.36 -7.17 -42.72
C LEU A 29 40.48 -6.79 -43.70
N PRO A 30 40.51 -7.33 -44.93
CA PRO A 30 41.53 -6.96 -45.90
C PRO A 30 41.11 -5.75 -46.74
N ILE A 31 42.07 -4.87 -46.99
CA ILE A 31 41.95 -3.77 -47.96
C ILE A 31 42.16 -4.30 -49.39
N SER A 32 43.06 -5.27 -49.55
CA SER A 32 43.38 -5.84 -50.86
C SER A 32 43.39 -7.35 -50.82
N ILE A 33 42.83 -7.95 -51.87
CA ILE A 33 42.82 -9.39 -52.09
C ILE A 33 43.46 -9.65 -53.44
N LYS A 34 44.42 -10.57 -53.50
CA LYS A 34 44.87 -11.12 -54.77
C LYS A 34 44.96 -12.64 -54.70
N ARG A 35 44.64 -13.27 -55.82
CA ARG A 35 44.96 -14.67 -56.04
C ARG A 35 46.43 -14.77 -56.42
N ALA A 36 47.20 -15.53 -55.66
CA ALA A 36 48.61 -15.77 -55.91
C ALA A 36 48.91 -17.26 -56.05
N PHE A 37 50.11 -17.52 -56.56
CA PHE A 37 50.68 -18.84 -56.67
C PHE A 37 51.87 -18.90 -55.75
N LEU A 38 51.72 -19.56 -54.60
CA LEU A 38 52.80 -19.71 -53.63
C LEU A 38 53.36 -21.12 -53.73
N LYS A 39 54.59 -21.23 -54.25
CA LYS A 39 55.32 -22.48 -54.45
C LYS A 39 54.45 -23.53 -55.19
N ASN A 40 53.92 -24.51 -54.46
CA ASN A 40 53.13 -25.63 -54.98
C ASN A 40 51.60 -25.44 -54.82
N ILE A 41 51.13 -24.36 -54.18
CA ILE A 41 49.70 -24.11 -53.95
C ILE A 41 49.16 -23.19 -55.03
N LYS A 42 48.35 -23.78 -55.93
CA LYS A 42 47.67 -23.05 -56.99
C LYS A 42 46.43 -22.36 -56.43
N GLY A 43 46.41 -21.03 -56.42
CA GLY A 43 45.21 -20.25 -56.09
C GLY A 43 45.01 -19.94 -54.61
N ALA A 44 46.10 -19.76 -53.87
CA ALA A 44 46.05 -19.15 -52.55
C ALA A 44 45.52 -17.71 -52.64
N LEU A 45 44.76 -17.28 -51.63
CA LEU A 45 44.27 -15.92 -51.48
C LEU A 45 45.21 -15.16 -50.55
N VAL A 46 45.79 -14.09 -51.05
CA VAL A 46 46.64 -13.18 -50.28
C VAL A 46 45.79 -11.99 -49.85
N LEU A 47 45.71 -11.77 -48.56
CA LEU A 47 44.89 -10.77 -47.88
C LEU A 47 45.81 -9.77 -47.19
N LEU A 48 45.66 -8.48 -47.47
CA LEU A 48 46.42 -7.41 -46.83
C LEU A 48 45.49 -6.54 -45.98
N SER A 49 45.74 -6.44 -44.68
CA SER A 49 45.00 -5.57 -43.77
C SER A 49 45.55 -4.14 -43.74
N GLU A 50 44.78 -3.20 -43.18
CA GLU A 50 45.20 -1.82 -42.94
C GLU A 50 46.40 -1.71 -42.00
N GLU A 51 46.46 -2.59 -41.00
CA GLU A 51 47.54 -2.65 -40.01
C GLU A 51 48.85 -3.24 -40.57
N GLY A 52 48.89 -3.57 -41.87
CA GLY A 52 50.06 -4.17 -42.52
C GLY A 52 50.22 -5.67 -42.28
N LYS A 53 49.19 -6.37 -41.77
CA LYS A 53 49.20 -7.82 -41.65
C LYS A 53 48.89 -8.46 -43.00
N LEU A 54 49.71 -9.42 -43.40
CA LEU A 54 49.58 -10.16 -44.64
C LEU A 54 49.27 -11.63 -44.33
N ASP A 55 48.05 -12.06 -44.63
CA ASP A 55 47.63 -13.45 -44.46
C ASP A 55 47.47 -14.15 -45.81
N CYS A 56 47.97 -15.38 -45.90
CA CYS A 56 47.78 -16.25 -47.06
C CYS A 56 46.82 -17.38 -46.69
N CYS A 57 45.60 -17.33 -47.22
CA CYS A 57 44.53 -18.25 -46.88
C CYS A 57 44.16 -19.14 -48.07
N TYR A 58 43.57 -20.30 -47.77
CA TYR A 58 42.91 -21.17 -48.73
C TYR A 58 41.45 -21.40 -48.30
N LEU A 59 40.62 -21.94 -49.20
CA LEU A 59 39.21 -22.16 -48.91
C LEU A 59 39.04 -23.39 -48.01
N GLY A 60 38.62 -23.16 -46.76
CA GLY A 60 38.25 -24.23 -45.84
C GLY A 60 37.02 -25.00 -46.34
N THR A 61 37.07 -26.32 -46.28
CA THR A 61 35.95 -27.20 -46.64
C THR A 61 35.37 -27.94 -45.44
N GLU A 62 36.02 -27.85 -44.28
CA GLU A 62 35.56 -28.44 -43.04
C GLU A 62 34.68 -27.45 -42.26
N PRO A 63 33.42 -27.79 -41.94
CA PRO A 63 32.60 -26.97 -41.08
C PRO A 63 33.15 -27.00 -39.65
N GLN A 64 33.21 -25.85 -38.98
CA GLN A 64 33.42 -25.81 -37.54
C GLN A 64 32.17 -26.38 -36.86
N LEU A 65 32.20 -27.67 -36.52
CA LEU A 65 31.21 -28.29 -35.66
C LEU A 65 31.45 -27.81 -34.24
N PHE A 66 30.44 -27.18 -33.63
CA PHE A 66 30.47 -26.86 -32.20
C PHE A 66 30.44 -28.19 -31.43
N THR A 67 31.61 -28.71 -31.09
CA THR A 67 31.74 -29.78 -30.12
C THR A 67 31.97 -29.14 -28.78
N ALA A 68 31.14 -29.49 -27.79
CA ALA A 68 31.37 -29.07 -26.42
C ALA A 68 32.81 -29.50 -26.06
N PRO A 69 33.67 -28.57 -25.61
CA PRO A 69 35.01 -28.94 -25.20
C PRO A 69 34.90 -30.09 -24.19
N PRO A 70 35.73 -31.13 -24.30
CA PRO A 70 35.68 -32.25 -23.37
C PRO A 70 35.74 -31.67 -21.96
N LEU A 71 34.79 -32.06 -21.10
CA LEU A 71 34.69 -31.61 -19.72
C LEU A 71 36.09 -31.68 -19.12
N ALA A 72 36.72 -30.52 -18.90
CA ALA A 72 37.88 -30.47 -18.05
C ALA A 72 37.40 -30.98 -16.70
N TYR A 73 37.96 -32.09 -16.23
CA TYR A 73 37.75 -32.58 -14.87
C TYR A 73 38.36 -31.53 -13.92
N GLN A 74 37.67 -30.41 -13.71
CA GLN A 74 37.78 -29.72 -12.45
C GLN A 74 37.15 -30.67 -11.44
N GLU A 75 37.99 -31.27 -10.61
CA GLU A 75 37.55 -32.01 -9.45
C GLU A 75 36.65 -31.07 -8.63
N LEU A 76 35.35 -31.33 -8.66
CA LEU A 76 34.42 -30.66 -7.78
C LEU A 76 34.75 -31.08 -6.36
N ASP A 77 34.95 -30.11 -5.48
CA ASP A 77 35.22 -30.35 -4.08
C ASP A 77 33.95 -30.83 -3.37
N PHE A 78 33.77 -32.15 -3.36
CA PHE A 78 32.59 -32.80 -2.80
C PHE A 78 32.43 -32.57 -1.30
N GLU A 79 33.53 -32.36 -0.57
CA GLU A 79 33.48 -32.12 0.88
C GLU A 79 32.89 -30.74 1.18
N ASN A 80 33.35 -29.71 0.45
CA ASN A 80 32.79 -28.37 0.57
C ASN A 80 31.32 -28.32 0.12
N ALA A 81 30.97 -29.04 -0.95
CA ALA A 81 29.60 -29.14 -1.43
C ALA A 81 28.69 -29.84 -0.40
N GLU A 82 29.14 -30.92 0.24
CA GLU A 82 28.36 -31.64 1.26
C GLU A 82 28.18 -30.79 2.53
N ALA A 83 29.23 -30.08 2.96
CA ALA A 83 29.16 -29.17 4.11
C ALA A 83 28.16 -28.02 3.87
N GLU A 84 28.17 -27.41 2.68
CA GLU A 84 27.21 -26.38 2.29
C GLU A 84 25.79 -26.94 2.24
N LEU A 85 25.59 -28.10 1.61
CA LEU A 85 24.29 -28.77 1.51
C LEU A 85 23.72 -29.12 2.89
N ALA A 86 24.57 -29.59 3.82
CA ALA A 86 24.18 -29.84 5.20
C ALA A 86 23.78 -28.56 5.94
N SER A 87 24.51 -27.46 5.74
CA SER A 87 24.18 -26.13 6.28
C SER A 87 22.83 -25.63 5.77
N LEU A 88 22.62 -25.66 4.45
CA LEU A 88 21.37 -25.26 3.81
C LEU A 88 20.20 -26.11 4.28
N ASN A 89 20.37 -27.43 4.40
CA ASN A 89 19.34 -28.32 4.93
C ASN A 89 18.97 -28.01 6.39
N ARG A 90 19.92 -27.59 7.23
CA ARG A 90 19.64 -27.15 8.60
C ARG A 90 18.81 -25.86 8.61
N ILE A 91 19.14 -24.89 7.75
CA ILE A 91 18.38 -23.66 7.57
C ILE A 91 16.95 -24.00 7.10
N ILE A 92 16.81 -24.85 6.08
CA ILE A 92 15.51 -25.28 5.56
C ILE A 92 14.65 -25.90 6.68
N ARG A 93 15.22 -26.82 7.46
CA ARG A 93 14.50 -27.46 8.58
C ARG A 93 14.08 -26.45 9.67
N SER A 94 14.91 -25.46 9.98
CA SER A 94 14.58 -24.45 10.98
C SER A 94 13.47 -23.51 10.50
N TYR A 95 13.45 -23.14 9.22
CA TYR A 95 12.36 -22.37 8.63
C TYR A 95 11.02 -23.13 8.64
N TYR A 96 11.01 -24.42 8.30
CA TYR A 96 9.78 -25.23 8.32
C TYR A 96 9.26 -25.55 9.74
N SER A 97 10.14 -25.49 10.76
CA SER A 97 9.75 -25.77 12.15
C SER A 97 9.30 -24.51 12.92
N GLY A 98 9.57 -23.31 12.38
CA GLY A 98 9.37 -22.03 13.05
C GLY A 98 8.36 -21.12 12.34
N ASP A 99 7.08 -21.45 12.42
CA ASP A 99 5.96 -20.63 11.91
C ASP A 99 6.02 -19.18 12.47
N THR A 100 6.13 -18.19 11.57
CA THR A 100 5.80 -16.72 11.67
C THR A 100 6.21 -15.89 12.90
N LYS A 101 6.56 -16.46 14.05
CA LYS A 101 6.91 -15.76 15.29
C LYS A 101 8.35 -15.26 15.29
N ILE A 102 9.23 -15.89 14.51
CA ILE A 102 10.65 -15.55 14.42
C ILE A 102 10.84 -14.23 13.65
N THR A 103 10.05 -13.97 12.61
CA THR A 103 10.15 -12.72 11.81
C THR A 103 9.75 -11.49 12.62
N ASN A 104 8.67 -11.56 13.41
CA ASN A 104 8.24 -10.43 14.25
C ASN A 104 9.20 -10.16 15.42
N THR A 105 9.71 -11.21 16.08
CA THR A 105 10.70 -11.03 17.16
C THR A 105 12.02 -10.49 16.63
N ALA A 106 12.43 -10.86 15.43
CA ALA A 106 13.62 -10.28 14.81
C ALA A 106 13.39 -8.80 14.45
N ALA A 107 12.20 -8.43 13.94
CA ALA A 107 11.89 -7.05 13.59
C ALA A 107 11.89 -6.11 14.81
N GLU A 108 11.31 -6.55 15.94
CA GLU A 108 11.31 -5.76 17.19
C GLU A 108 12.69 -5.67 17.84
N ARG A 109 13.62 -6.60 17.54
CA ARG A 109 15.04 -6.50 17.97
C ARG A 109 15.84 -5.50 17.14
N GLU A 110 15.48 -5.29 15.87
CA GLU A 110 16.20 -4.41 14.95
C GLU A 110 15.74 -2.96 15.05
N LEU A 111 14.45 -2.74 15.33
CA LEU A 111 13.84 -1.41 15.44
C LEU A 111 12.84 -1.39 16.60
N GLN A 112 13.14 -0.56 17.60
CA GLN A 112 12.19 -0.24 18.65
C GLN A 112 11.28 0.91 18.18
N VAL A 113 9.97 0.71 18.33
CA VAL A 113 8.94 1.70 17.96
C VAL A 113 8.11 2.03 19.19
N ILE A 114 8.12 3.31 19.59
CA ILE A 114 7.31 3.81 20.70
C ILE A 114 6.31 4.82 20.12
N VAL A 115 5.02 4.57 20.34
CA VAL A 115 3.94 5.46 19.92
C VAL A 115 3.37 6.13 21.16
N ALA A 116 3.46 7.45 21.22
CA ALA A 116 2.88 8.25 22.29
C ALA A 116 1.81 9.19 21.73
N VAL A 117 0.67 9.25 22.42
CA VAL A 117 -0.47 10.10 22.08
C VAL A 117 -0.54 11.19 23.13
N ASN A 118 -0.51 12.46 22.70
CA ASN A 118 -0.63 13.57 23.62
C ASN A 118 -2.07 13.66 24.15
N PRO A 119 -2.30 13.58 25.47
CA PRO A 119 -3.63 13.71 26.05
C PRO A 119 -4.19 15.14 25.96
N HIS A 120 -3.32 16.14 25.82
CA HIS A 120 -3.73 17.54 25.69
C HIS A 120 -4.01 17.87 24.23
N LEU A 121 -5.23 18.31 23.97
CA LEU A 121 -5.69 18.70 22.65
C LEU A 121 -5.40 20.19 22.41
N GLU A 122 -4.97 20.50 21.19
CA GLU A 122 -4.65 21.85 20.75
C GLU A 122 -5.67 22.36 19.73
N PRO A 123 -5.84 23.68 19.56
CA PRO A 123 -6.73 24.21 18.53
C PRO A 123 -6.22 23.84 17.12
N CYS A 124 -7.10 23.29 16.30
CA CYS A 124 -6.77 22.83 14.95
C CYS A 124 -6.46 24.02 14.03
N THR A 125 -5.29 23.98 13.39
CA THR A 125 -4.81 24.99 12.43
C THR A 125 -5.22 24.70 10.99
N PHE A 126 -5.70 23.49 10.71
CA PHE A 126 -6.03 23.00 9.36
C PHE A 126 -7.52 23.09 9.01
N ASN A 127 -8.26 23.99 9.69
CA ASN A 127 -9.71 24.06 9.56
C ASN A 127 -10.16 24.48 8.16
N ASN A 128 -10.95 23.60 7.54
CA ASN A 128 -11.74 23.89 6.34
C ASN A 128 -13.22 24.18 6.66
N PHE A 129 -13.61 24.17 7.95
CA PHE A 129 -14.99 24.36 8.39
C PHE A 129 -15.19 25.72 9.04
N GLU A 130 -16.21 26.45 8.59
CA GLU A 130 -16.80 27.58 9.31
C GLU A 130 -17.72 27.04 10.43
N THR A 131 -17.13 26.47 11.49
CA THR A 131 -17.90 26.06 12.68
C THR A 131 -17.71 27.05 13.83
N GLU A 132 -18.78 27.33 14.56
CA GLU A 132 -18.78 28.20 15.75
C GLU A 132 -17.88 27.67 16.89
N THR A 133 -17.57 26.37 16.90
CA THR A 133 -16.66 25.75 17.87
C THR A 133 -15.27 25.53 17.26
N PRO A 134 -14.19 25.92 17.97
CA PRO A 134 -12.84 25.67 17.51
C PRO A 134 -12.57 24.17 17.55
N LEU A 135 -12.38 23.57 16.37
CA LEU A 135 -11.95 22.18 16.24
C LEU A 135 -10.62 21.97 16.96
N GLN A 136 -10.47 20.78 17.53
CA GLN A 136 -9.28 20.38 18.24
C GLN A 136 -8.46 19.38 17.41
N MET A 137 -7.15 19.36 17.64
CA MET A 137 -6.21 18.39 17.06
C MET A 137 -5.45 17.67 18.17
N CYS A 138 -5.10 16.42 17.90
CA CYS A 138 -4.31 15.58 18.79
C CYS A 138 -2.94 15.31 18.17
N PHE A 139 -1.88 15.56 18.94
CA PHE A 139 -0.52 15.25 18.53
C PHE A 139 -0.16 13.79 18.85
N ILE A 140 0.45 13.13 17.88
CA ILE A 140 1.02 11.80 18.02
C ILE A 140 2.52 11.92 17.77
N SER A 141 3.32 11.42 18.70
CA SER A 141 4.77 11.30 18.53
C SER A 141 5.14 9.83 18.39
N ILE A 142 5.86 9.52 17.32
CA ILE A 142 6.34 8.18 16.99
C ILE A 142 7.85 8.21 17.04
N GLU A 143 8.41 7.54 18.04
CA GLU A 143 9.84 7.41 18.22
C GLU A 143 10.33 6.10 17.60
N LEU A 144 11.29 6.23 16.69
CA LEU A 144 11.99 5.14 16.03
C LEU A 144 13.42 5.07 16.58
N THR A 145 13.76 3.97 17.25
CA THR A 145 15.10 3.73 17.80
C THR A 145 15.71 2.50 17.11
N PRO A 146 16.59 2.69 16.11
CA PRO A 146 17.24 1.58 15.41
C PRO A 146 18.33 0.93 16.27
N HIS A 147 18.39 -0.39 16.28
CA HIS A 147 19.47 -1.18 16.89
C HIS A 147 20.47 -1.73 15.85
N SER A 148 20.17 -1.53 14.57
CA SER A 148 21.02 -1.86 13.43
C SER A 148 20.84 -0.82 12.32
N ILE A 149 21.70 -0.83 11.31
CA ILE A 149 21.55 0.07 10.16
C ILE A 149 20.37 -0.42 9.32
N LEU A 150 19.36 0.45 9.15
CA LEU A 150 18.18 0.15 8.34
C LEU A 150 18.18 1.04 7.10
N GLU A 151 17.75 0.47 5.97
CA GLU A 151 17.64 1.15 4.69
C GLU A 151 16.18 1.23 4.25
N GLU A 152 15.85 2.26 3.47
CA GLU A 152 14.51 2.48 2.90
C GLU A 152 13.38 2.37 3.94
N VAL A 153 13.51 3.10 5.05
CA VAL A 153 12.52 3.11 6.12
C VAL A 153 11.36 4.02 5.73
N GLN A 154 10.18 3.45 5.48
CA GLN A 154 8.93 4.18 5.29
C GLN A 154 8.05 4.05 6.52
N LEU A 155 7.71 5.16 7.14
CA LEU A 155 6.70 5.27 8.19
C LEU A 155 5.39 5.74 7.58
N SER A 156 4.28 5.12 7.95
CA SER A 156 2.94 5.53 7.51
C SER A 156 1.94 5.45 8.66
N VAL A 157 1.21 6.54 8.88
CA VAL A 157 0.15 6.68 9.88
C VAL A 157 -1.19 6.67 9.16
N PHE A 158 -2.03 5.69 9.51
CA PHE A 158 -3.35 5.53 8.95
C PHE A 158 -4.42 5.80 10.00
N VAL A 159 -5.38 6.66 9.64
CA VAL A 159 -6.59 6.97 10.41
C VAL A 159 -7.81 6.76 9.54
N GLN A 160 -8.93 6.34 10.13
CA GLN A 160 -10.17 6.18 9.38
C GLN A 160 -10.86 7.53 9.18
N LYS A 161 -11.34 7.77 7.95
CA LYS A 161 -12.25 8.88 7.68
C LYS A 161 -13.44 8.83 8.65
N PRO A 162 -13.92 9.97 9.17
CA PRO A 162 -13.64 11.35 8.76
C PRO A 162 -12.41 12.02 9.38
N LEU A 163 -11.60 11.28 10.15
CA LEU A 163 -10.34 11.81 10.69
C LEU A 163 -9.30 11.91 9.59
N LYS A 164 -8.44 12.90 9.69
CA LYS A 164 -7.30 13.12 8.79
C LYS A 164 -6.04 13.38 9.58
N CYS A 165 -4.91 12.93 9.04
CA CYS A 165 -3.61 13.21 9.60
C CYS A 165 -2.88 14.26 8.73
N SER A 166 -2.15 15.19 9.35
CA SER A 166 -1.41 16.23 8.64
C SER A 166 -0.24 15.66 7.83
N ASN A 167 0.53 14.76 8.45
CA ASN A 167 1.68 14.07 7.87
C ASN A 167 1.42 12.56 7.96
N GLU A 168 0.95 11.97 6.87
CA GLU A 168 0.57 10.54 6.84
C GLU A 168 1.76 9.62 6.54
N VAL A 169 2.78 10.09 5.82
CA VAL A 169 3.90 9.25 5.36
C VAL A 169 5.20 10.02 5.48
N GLU A 170 6.24 9.35 5.97
CA GLU A 170 7.61 9.86 6.03
C GLU A 170 8.59 8.78 5.55
N PHE A 171 9.61 9.18 4.80
CA PHE A 171 10.59 8.26 4.22
C PHE A 171 12.02 8.63 4.59
N TYR A 172 12.76 7.65 5.12
CA TYR A 172 14.16 7.77 5.45
C TYR A 172 14.98 6.78 4.63
N THR A 173 15.88 7.27 3.78
CA THR A 173 16.76 6.42 2.98
C THR A 173 17.63 5.52 3.86
N LYS A 174 18.11 6.04 4.98
CA LYS A 174 18.95 5.31 5.93
C LYS A 174 18.69 5.79 7.35
N LEU A 175 18.43 4.86 8.26
CA LEU A 175 18.17 5.16 9.67
C LEU A 175 19.27 4.55 10.53
N THR A 176 20.06 5.42 11.19
CA THR A 176 21.16 5.04 12.08
C THR A 176 21.02 5.60 13.48
N GLN A 177 20.24 6.67 13.64
CA GLN A 177 20.01 7.35 14.90
C GLN A 177 18.52 7.33 15.24
N LYS A 178 18.23 7.62 16.51
CA LYS A 178 16.87 7.80 16.97
C LYS A 178 16.22 8.99 16.25
N VAL A 179 15.02 8.78 15.73
CA VAL A 179 14.22 9.82 15.07
C VAL A 179 12.85 9.88 15.71
N ILE A 180 12.33 11.09 15.84
CA ILE A 180 10.98 11.35 16.33
C ILE A 180 10.19 11.91 15.15
N PHE A 181 9.13 11.22 14.79
CA PHE A 181 8.15 11.68 13.82
C PHE A 181 6.92 12.19 14.56
N GLU A 182 6.52 13.42 14.28
CA GLU A 182 5.35 14.05 14.88
C GLU A 182 4.29 14.31 13.83
N CYS A 183 3.05 13.94 14.14
CA CYS A 183 1.91 14.23 13.30
C CYS A 183 0.70 14.66 14.13
N CYS A 184 -0.21 15.39 13.47
CA CYS A 184 -1.46 15.83 14.09
C CYS A 184 -2.62 15.06 13.47
N VAL A 185 -3.55 14.62 14.29
CA VAL A 185 -4.84 14.05 13.83
C VAL A 185 -5.96 15.00 14.22
N TYR A 186 -6.81 15.31 13.25
CA TYR A 186 -7.93 16.23 13.40
C TYR A 186 -9.13 15.74 12.59
N LEU A 187 -10.30 16.32 12.87
CA LEU A 187 -11.55 15.99 12.19
C LEU A 187 -11.67 16.82 10.90
N ASN A 188 -11.79 16.16 9.75
CA ASN A 188 -11.76 16.81 8.43
C ASN A 188 -13.07 16.70 7.64
N GLU A 189 -13.96 15.77 7.98
CA GLU A 189 -15.25 15.60 7.30
C GLU A 189 -16.39 15.57 8.33
N SER A 190 -17.54 16.13 7.94
CA SER A 190 -18.77 16.12 8.74
C SER A 190 -19.51 14.78 8.58
N LEU A 191 -18.97 13.71 9.15
CA LEU A 191 -19.57 12.36 9.13
C LEU A 191 -19.52 11.70 10.52
N GLU A 192 -20.32 10.66 10.74
CA GLU A 192 -20.17 9.82 11.94
C GLU A 192 -18.82 9.09 11.92
N ILE A 193 -18.12 9.10 13.05
CA ILE A 193 -16.79 8.51 13.17
C ILE A 193 -16.90 7.00 13.47
N PRO A 194 -16.29 6.12 12.65
CA PRO A 194 -16.38 4.68 12.86
C PRO A 194 -15.45 4.19 13.99
N SER A 195 -14.24 4.75 14.10
CA SER A 195 -13.23 4.32 15.08
C SER A 195 -12.29 5.46 15.45
N LEU A 196 -11.73 5.39 16.66
CA LEU A 196 -10.64 6.24 17.15
C LEU A 196 -9.28 5.54 17.15
N ASP A 197 -9.25 4.31 16.64
CA ASP A 197 -8.02 3.56 16.48
C ASP A 197 -7.23 4.12 15.28
N PHE A 198 -5.92 4.28 15.45
CA PHE A 198 -5.00 4.63 14.38
C PHE A 198 -3.91 3.56 14.27
N GLU A 199 -3.43 3.33 13.05
CA GLU A 199 -2.41 2.32 12.75
C GLU A 199 -1.13 3.01 12.28
N VAL A 200 -0.01 2.65 12.89
CA VAL A 200 1.34 3.04 12.45
C VAL A 200 1.97 1.82 11.82
N THR A 201 2.24 1.89 10.52
CA THR A 201 2.96 0.87 9.76
C THR A 201 4.32 1.39 9.37
N ILE A 202 5.37 0.63 9.69
CA ILE A 202 6.74 0.96 9.35
C ILE A 202 7.31 -0.19 8.54
N SER A 203 7.72 0.08 7.31
CA SER A 203 8.42 -0.88 6.45
C SER A 203 9.87 -0.46 6.26
N TYR A 204 10.81 -1.41 6.31
CA TYR A 204 12.24 -1.14 6.13
C TYR A 204 12.98 -2.35 5.57
N ILE A 205 14.18 -2.11 5.05
CA ILE A 205 15.12 -3.13 4.64
C ILE A 205 16.19 -3.25 5.74
N SER A 206 16.32 -4.45 6.30
CA SER A 206 17.38 -4.77 7.28
C SER A 206 18.76 -4.71 6.64
N ASN A 207 19.82 -4.61 7.45
CA ASN A 207 21.21 -4.71 6.98
C ASN A 207 21.55 -6.03 6.25
N LEU A 208 20.70 -7.05 6.35
CA LEU A 208 20.79 -8.32 5.62
C LEU A 208 20.06 -8.30 4.27
N GLY A 209 19.51 -7.15 3.85
CA GLY A 209 18.72 -7.00 2.62
C GLY A 209 17.31 -7.58 2.70
N VAL A 210 16.85 -8.00 3.88
CA VAL A 210 15.51 -8.58 4.07
C VAL A 210 14.50 -7.48 4.39
N PRO A 211 13.39 -7.33 3.62
CA PRO A 211 12.34 -6.38 3.92
C PRO A 211 11.50 -6.84 5.12
N ARG A 212 11.14 -5.89 5.99
CA ARG A 212 10.37 -6.13 7.22
C ARG A 212 9.33 -5.07 7.42
N VAL A 213 8.29 -5.43 8.17
CA VAL A 213 7.17 -4.54 8.51
C VAL A 213 6.85 -4.66 10.00
N ILE A 214 6.75 -3.52 10.67
CA ILE A 214 6.26 -3.39 12.05
C ILE A 214 4.95 -2.63 12.02
N LYS A 215 3.94 -3.18 12.71
CA LYS A 215 2.63 -2.54 12.88
C LYS A 215 2.37 -2.27 14.35
N LYS A 216 1.96 -1.05 14.68
CA LYS A 216 1.50 -0.66 16.02
C LYS A 216 0.15 0.02 15.88
N VAL A 217 -0.75 -0.24 16.83
CA VAL A 217 -2.07 0.38 16.87
C VAL A 217 -2.16 1.23 18.14
N GLY A 218 -2.61 2.46 18.00
CA GLY A 218 -2.91 3.35 19.11
C GLY A 218 -4.38 3.76 19.06
N MET A 219 -4.84 4.47 20.09
CA MET A 219 -6.19 4.99 20.18
C MET A 219 -6.15 6.47 20.54
N LEU A 220 -6.93 7.28 19.81
CA LEU A 220 -7.02 8.72 20.00
C LEU A 220 -7.88 9.07 21.23
N PRO A 221 -7.67 10.27 21.83
CA PRO A 221 -8.49 10.74 22.94
C PRO A 221 -9.94 10.96 22.51
N LEU A 222 -10.89 10.52 23.35
CA LEU A 222 -12.33 10.65 23.07
C LEU A 222 -12.78 12.12 22.95
N LYS A 223 -12.13 13.03 23.68
CA LYS A 223 -12.41 14.47 23.66
C LYS A 223 -12.17 15.12 22.28
N LEU A 224 -11.42 14.46 21.38
CA LEU A 224 -11.20 14.93 20.01
C LEU A 224 -12.49 15.00 19.19
N VAL A 225 -13.44 14.11 19.48
CA VAL A 225 -14.65 13.91 18.66
C VAL A 225 -15.96 14.02 19.43
N MET A 226 -15.95 13.83 20.75
CA MET A 226 -17.16 13.89 21.57
C MET A 226 -17.09 14.97 22.64
N ILE A 227 -18.24 15.60 22.87
CA ILE A 227 -18.53 16.51 23.97
C ILE A 227 -19.67 15.95 24.80
N THR A 228 -19.77 16.37 26.05
CA THR A 228 -20.81 15.87 26.94
C THR A 228 -22.14 16.61 26.77
N CYS A 229 -23.23 15.89 26.98
CA CYS A 229 -24.60 16.41 26.91
C CYS A 229 -25.45 15.83 28.05
N PRO A 230 -26.64 16.40 28.34
CA PRO A 230 -27.55 15.79 29.30
C PRO A 230 -27.95 14.38 28.85
N PRO A 231 -28.02 13.40 29.78
CA PRO A 231 -28.37 12.03 29.44
C PRO A 231 -29.85 11.91 29.05
N SER A 232 -30.13 11.20 27.96
CA SER A 232 -31.50 10.84 27.58
C SER A 232 -32.01 9.69 28.44
N LYS A 233 -33.30 9.69 28.80
CA LYS A 233 -33.92 8.65 29.63
C LYS A 233 -34.33 7.43 28.81
N GLU A 234 -34.83 7.66 27.60
CA GLU A 234 -35.28 6.62 26.69
C GLU A 234 -34.68 6.83 25.30
N ASN A 235 -34.26 5.72 24.69
CA ASN A 235 -33.71 5.66 23.34
C ASN A 235 -34.08 4.32 22.72
N GLU A 236 -34.09 4.25 21.38
CA GLU A 236 -34.52 3.06 20.65
C GLU A 236 -33.58 1.86 20.84
N HIS A 237 -32.27 2.08 20.89
CA HIS A 237 -31.28 1.00 20.92
C HIS A 237 -30.55 0.99 22.25
N LYS A 238 -30.47 -0.19 22.88
CA LYS A 238 -29.90 -0.39 24.22
C LYS A 238 -28.97 -1.59 24.22
N ILE A 239 -27.71 -1.37 24.59
CA ILE A 239 -26.69 -2.41 24.74
C ILE A 239 -26.26 -2.43 26.21
N THR A 240 -26.34 -3.59 26.86
CA THR A 240 -25.92 -3.77 28.26
C THR A 240 -24.69 -4.66 28.32
N LEU A 241 -23.58 -4.11 28.80
CA LEU A 241 -22.32 -4.80 29.08
C LEU A 241 -22.35 -5.29 30.52
N ASN A 242 -22.27 -6.61 30.72
CA ASN A 242 -22.11 -7.18 32.05
C ASN A 242 -20.62 -7.44 32.32
N ILE A 243 -20.14 -7.05 33.50
CA ILE A 243 -18.78 -7.30 33.95
C ILE A 243 -18.77 -8.34 35.07
N ASN A 244 -17.64 -9.01 35.30
CA ASN A 244 -17.45 -9.97 36.39
C ASN A 244 -16.82 -9.36 37.67
N GLN A 245 -16.51 -8.06 37.63
CA GLN A 245 -15.87 -7.32 38.72
C GLN A 245 -16.81 -6.23 39.27
N ASN A 246 -16.40 -5.55 40.33
CA ASN A 246 -17.17 -4.44 40.89
C ASN A 246 -17.29 -3.27 39.88
N PRO A 247 -18.47 -2.63 39.79
CA PRO A 247 -18.67 -1.50 38.90
C PRO A 247 -17.77 -0.33 39.28
N VAL A 248 -17.02 0.17 38.30
CA VAL A 248 -16.18 1.36 38.40
C VAL A 248 -17.04 2.62 38.13
N PRO A 249 -16.93 3.67 38.95
CA PRO A 249 -17.60 4.94 38.70
C PRO A 249 -17.26 5.53 37.33
N LEU A 250 -18.24 6.16 36.68
CA LEU A 250 -18.03 6.80 35.37
C LEU A 250 -16.97 7.92 35.46
N THR A 251 -16.81 8.54 36.61
CA THR A 251 -15.78 9.57 36.89
C THR A 251 -14.37 9.02 36.77
N THR A 252 -14.15 7.76 37.14
CA THR A 252 -12.85 7.10 37.00
C THR A 252 -12.62 6.61 35.57
N ILE A 253 -13.69 6.23 34.85
CA ILE A 253 -13.60 5.78 33.46
C ILE A 253 -13.39 6.96 32.51
N PHE A 254 -14.05 8.09 32.76
CA PHE A 254 -14.04 9.29 31.92
C PHE A 254 -13.57 10.53 32.70
N PRO A 255 -12.33 10.54 33.23
CA PRO A 255 -11.83 11.64 34.06
C PRO A 255 -11.74 12.97 33.30
N GLU A 256 -11.52 12.93 31.98
CA GLU A 256 -11.36 14.12 31.14
C GLU A 256 -12.65 14.91 30.91
N PHE A 257 -13.79 14.36 31.34
CA PHE A 257 -15.12 14.96 31.22
C PHE A 257 -15.70 15.42 32.57
N MET A 258 -14.86 15.54 33.62
CA MET A 258 -15.27 16.14 34.89
C MET A 258 -15.45 17.65 34.78
N GLY A 259 -16.49 18.19 35.44
CA GLY A 259 -16.69 19.64 35.64
C GLY A 259 -17.50 20.37 34.57
N GLU A 260 -17.43 19.97 33.30
CA GLU A 260 -18.20 20.58 32.21
C GLU A 260 -19.65 20.02 32.17
N ASN A 261 -20.54 20.53 33.05
CA ASN A 261 -22.00 20.31 33.01
C ASN A 261 -22.55 18.85 32.95
N SER A 262 -21.73 17.81 33.14
CA SER A 262 -22.13 16.44 32.75
C SER A 262 -21.88 15.35 33.78
N LEU A 263 -20.72 15.35 34.45
CA LEU A 263 -20.34 14.27 35.36
C LEU A 263 -20.00 14.79 36.77
N SER A 264 -20.96 14.66 37.68
CA SER A 264 -20.73 14.84 39.12
C SER A 264 -20.32 13.52 39.78
N LEU A 265 -19.67 13.57 40.94
CA LEU A 265 -19.28 12.38 41.72
C LEU A 265 -20.43 11.42 41.99
N ASN A 266 -21.67 11.92 42.00
CA ASN A 266 -22.87 11.13 42.27
C ASN A 266 -23.61 10.69 41.00
N SER A 267 -23.22 11.16 39.81
CA SER A 267 -23.92 10.87 38.57
C SER A 267 -23.79 9.39 38.20
N SER A 268 -24.93 8.75 37.95
CA SER A 268 -25.00 7.38 37.41
C SER A 268 -25.13 7.36 35.90
N ALA A 269 -25.19 8.54 35.26
CA ALA A 269 -25.49 8.68 33.85
C ALA A 269 -24.65 9.80 33.23
N ILE A 270 -24.22 9.61 31.99
CA ILE A 270 -23.58 10.65 31.17
C ILE A 270 -24.09 10.55 29.75
N GLY A 271 -24.40 11.70 29.16
CA GLY A 271 -24.67 11.83 27.73
C GLY A 271 -23.41 12.28 26.99
N PHE A 272 -23.21 11.76 25.79
CA PHE A 272 -22.18 12.17 24.85
C PHE A 272 -22.84 12.52 23.52
N LYS A 273 -22.37 13.59 22.87
CA LYS A 273 -22.72 13.95 21.50
C LYS A 273 -21.44 14.25 20.70
N ASN A 274 -21.49 14.03 19.39
CA ASN A 274 -20.39 14.40 18.52
C ASN A 274 -20.20 15.92 18.47
N VAL A 275 -18.96 16.38 18.28
CA VAL A 275 -18.61 17.82 18.19
C VAL A 275 -19.43 18.55 17.13
N HIS A 276 -19.68 17.91 15.98
CA HIS A 276 -20.49 18.47 14.89
C HIS A 276 -22.00 18.21 15.03
N GLU A 277 -22.46 17.63 16.14
CA GLU A 277 -23.87 17.24 16.33
C GLU A 277 -24.43 16.28 15.26
N ILE A 278 -23.53 15.56 14.59
CA ILE A 278 -23.87 14.56 13.57
C ILE A 278 -24.13 13.23 14.27
N GLY A 279 -25.21 12.55 13.88
CA GLY A 279 -25.62 11.30 14.50
C GLY A 279 -26.44 11.51 15.79
N SER A 280 -26.69 10.43 16.52
CA SER A 280 -27.53 10.48 17.71
C SER A 280 -26.70 10.58 18.99
N PRO A 281 -27.14 11.36 20.00
CA PRO A 281 -26.47 11.37 21.29
C PRO A 281 -26.54 9.98 21.94
N VAL A 282 -25.51 9.65 22.71
CA VAL A 282 -25.38 8.36 23.39
C VAL A 282 -25.34 8.59 24.89
N THR A 283 -26.17 7.85 25.62
CA THR A 283 -26.18 7.87 27.07
C THR A 283 -25.55 6.61 27.64
N VAL A 284 -24.58 6.77 28.52
CA VAL A 284 -23.94 5.69 29.29
C VAL A 284 -24.49 5.72 30.71
N LEU A 285 -25.08 4.62 31.13
CA LEU A 285 -25.70 4.41 32.43
C LEU A 285 -24.89 3.37 33.22
N LEU A 286 -24.46 3.76 34.42
CA LEU A 286 -23.88 2.87 35.41
C LEU A 286 -24.98 2.44 36.39
N ALA A 287 -25.28 1.14 36.41
CA ALA A 287 -26.22 0.59 37.37
C ALA A 287 -25.49 0.26 38.67
N LYS A 288 -25.45 1.20 39.63
CA LYS A 288 -24.65 1.14 40.87
C LYS A 288 -24.72 -0.19 41.64
N ASN A 289 -25.89 -0.83 41.64
CA ASN A 289 -26.14 -2.07 42.41
C ASN A 289 -25.97 -3.35 41.56
N SER A 290 -25.55 -3.21 40.30
CA SER A 290 -25.34 -4.35 39.40
C SER A 290 -24.02 -4.19 38.67
N GLN A 291 -23.39 -5.32 38.32
CA GLN A 291 -22.15 -5.35 37.57
C GLN A 291 -22.40 -5.06 36.08
N ARG A 292 -23.11 -3.96 35.76
CA ARG A 292 -23.65 -3.68 34.43
C ARG A 292 -23.50 -2.21 34.04
N TYR A 293 -23.06 -2.00 32.80
CA TYR A 293 -23.11 -0.72 32.11
C TYR A 293 -24.09 -0.80 30.95
N ARG A 294 -24.99 0.16 30.84
CA ARG A 294 -25.95 0.24 29.74
C ARG A 294 -25.64 1.45 28.88
N LEU A 295 -25.45 1.23 27.59
CA LEU A 295 -25.29 2.28 26.59
C LEU A 295 -26.57 2.34 25.76
N GLN A 296 -27.08 3.54 25.51
CA GLN A 296 -28.33 3.75 24.78
C GLN A 296 -28.26 4.95 23.84
N SER A 297 -28.86 4.82 22.65
CA SER A 297 -28.91 5.85 21.61
C SER A 297 -30.03 5.53 20.61
N ASP A 298 -30.44 6.52 19.82
CA ASP A 298 -31.42 6.33 18.74
C ASP A 298 -30.78 5.76 17.46
N SER A 299 -29.45 5.78 17.37
CA SER A 299 -28.69 5.19 16.27
C SER A 299 -27.75 4.10 16.79
N LEU A 300 -27.75 2.94 16.12
CA LEU A 300 -26.89 1.82 16.48
C LEU A 300 -25.42 2.15 16.19
N ILE A 301 -25.17 2.94 15.13
CA ILE A 301 -23.83 3.32 14.67
C ILE A 301 -23.15 4.18 15.73
N SER A 302 -23.88 5.15 16.29
CA SER A 302 -23.35 6.10 17.27
C SER A 302 -22.91 5.40 18.58
N LEU A 303 -23.44 4.22 18.90
CA LEU A 303 -23.01 3.42 20.06
C LEU A 303 -21.57 2.88 19.92
N ASN A 304 -21.07 2.66 18.70
CA ASN A 304 -19.85 1.88 18.45
C ASN A 304 -18.62 2.45 19.18
N ILE A 305 -18.39 3.77 19.05
CA ILE A 305 -17.20 4.41 19.64
C ILE A 305 -17.21 4.27 21.16
N LEU A 306 -18.35 4.51 21.81
CA LEU A 306 -18.43 4.43 23.26
C LEU A 306 -18.37 3.00 23.79
N ILE A 307 -18.91 2.03 23.06
CA ILE A 307 -18.73 0.61 23.40
C ILE A 307 -17.25 0.26 23.34
N ARG A 308 -16.57 0.62 22.25
CA ARG A 308 -15.12 0.37 22.07
C ARG A 308 -14.30 1.04 23.17
N GLN A 309 -14.59 2.29 23.49
CA GLN A 309 -13.92 3.06 24.55
C GLN A 309 -14.17 2.45 25.94
N MET A 310 -15.42 2.07 26.25
CA MET A 310 -15.75 1.41 27.51
C MET A 310 -14.97 0.10 27.68
N VAL A 311 -14.97 -0.74 26.65
CA VAL A 311 -14.23 -2.02 26.66
C VAL A 311 -12.73 -1.75 26.85
N PHE A 312 -12.15 -0.81 26.09
CA PHE A 312 -10.73 -0.49 26.20
C PHE A 312 -10.36 0.01 27.61
N ARG A 313 -11.11 0.97 28.16
CA ARG A 313 -10.81 1.59 29.44
C ARG A 313 -11.02 0.65 30.62
N LEU A 314 -12.07 -0.17 30.58
CA LEU A 314 -12.31 -1.20 31.60
C LEU A 314 -11.21 -2.26 31.59
N ASN A 315 -10.81 -2.75 30.41
CA ASN A 315 -9.69 -3.69 30.30
C ASN A 315 -8.38 -3.08 30.82
N LYS A 316 -8.14 -1.80 30.53
CA LYS A 316 -6.96 -1.07 31.04
C LYS A 316 -7.01 -0.92 32.57
N HIS A 317 -8.17 -0.61 33.14
CA HIS A 317 -8.34 -0.43 34.58
C HIS A 317 -8.17 -1.74 35.36
N PHE A 318 -8.67 -2.86 34.83
CA PHE A 318 -8.55 -4.19 35.44
C PHE A 318 -7.34 -4.98 34.93
N SER A 319 -6.35 -4.31 34.34
CA SER A 319 -5.11 -4.95 33.89
C SER A 319 -4.41 -5.62 35.09
N GLY A 320 -4.20 -6.93 35.01
CA GLY A 320 -3.62 -7.73 36.09
C GLY A 320 -4.63 -8.57 36.89
N VAL A 321 -5.93 -8.44 36.63
CA VAL A 321 -6.99 -9.27 37.24
C VAL A 321 -7.75 -10.02 36.14
N GLU A 322 -8.32 -11.19 36.46
CA GLU A 322 -9.21 -11.89 35.52
C GLU A 322 -10.51 -11.07 35.32
N PHE A 323 -10.55 -10.32 34.22
CA PHE A 323 -11.66 -9.46 33.86
C PHE A 323 -12.30 -9.90 32.54
N LYS A 324 -13.62 -10.01 32.53
CA LYS A 324 -14.41 -10.43 31.38
C LYS A 324 -15.64 -9.55 31.23
N ILE A 325 -15.89 -9.10 30.00
CA ILE A 325 -17.11 -8.40 29.61
C ILE A 325 -17.97 -9.38 28.84
N SER A 326 -19.23 -9.53 29.24
CA SER A 326 -20.20 -10.40 28.59
C SER A 326 -21.42 -9.61 28.10
N TYR A 327 -21.94 -10.00 26.95
CA TYR A 327 -23.17 -9.47 26.37
C TYR A 327 -24.17 -10.61 26.27
N THR A 328 -25.34 -10.43 26.88
CA THR A 328 -26.35 -11.50 27.06
C THR A 328 -27.58 -11.33 26.19
N SER A 329 -27.74 -10.18 25.55
CA SER A 329 -28.90 -9.91 24.68
C SER A 329 -28.69 -10.50 23.28
N SER A 330 -29.76 -10.62 22.50
CA SER A 330 -29.64 -10.94 21.09
C SER A 330 -28.90 -9.82 20.34
N LEU A 331 -28.02 -10.20 19.43
CA LEU A 331 -27.35 -9.24 18.56
C LEU A 331 -28.40 -8.49 17.71
N PRO A 332 -28.19 -7.19 17.42
CA PRO A 332 -29.10 -6.36 16.62
C PRO A 332 -28.99 -6.69 15.11
N THR A 333 -29.25 -7.96 14.75
CA THR A 333 -29.03 -8.50 13.41
C THR A 333 -29.94 -7.85 12.37
N GLU A 334 -31.19 -7.53 12.71
CA GLU A 334 -32.14 -6.91 11.78
C GLU A 334 -31.68 -5.53 11.31
N GLN A 335 -31.25 -4.69 12.26
CA GLN A 335 -30.72 -3.35 11.97
C GLN A 335 -29.41 -3.44 11.18
N PHE A 336 -28.52 -4.35 11.57
CA PHE A 336 -27.29 -4.60 10.82
C PHE A 336 -27.60 -4.98 9.36
N LEU A 337 -28.53 -5.92 9.14
CA LEU A 337 -28.93 -6.33 7.80
C LEU A 337 -29.58 -5.20 7.01
N LYS A 338 -30.31 -4.29 7.67
CA LYS A 338 -30.83 -3.07 7.02
C LYS A 338 -29.69 -2.20 6.48
N TYR A 339 -28.65 -1.95 7.27
CA TYR A 339 -27.49 -1.19 6.80
C TYR A 339 -26.73 -1.90 5.67
N VAL A 340 -26.57 -3.22 5.76
CA VAL A 340 -25.94 -4.02 4.69
C VAL A 340 -26.73 -3.92 3.38
N ARG A 341 -28.06 -4.02 3.44
CA ARG A 341 -28.93 -3.88 2.25
C ARG A 341 -28.85 -2.48 1.66
N ASN A 342 -28.94 -1.43 2.48
CA ASN A 342 -28.82 -0.05 2.00
C ASN A 342 -27.48 0.16 1.30
N HIS A 343 -26.37 -0.27 1.91
CA HIS A 343 -25.05 -0.18 1.29
C HIS A 343 -24.95 -1.00 -0.01
N PHE A 344 -25.62 -2.16 -0.07
CA PHE A 344 -25.67 -2.96 -1.30
C PHE A 344 -26.41 -2.23 -2.44
N GLU A 345 -27.56 -1.62 -2.16
CA GLU A 345 -28.31 -0.82 -3.15
C GLU A 345 -27.50 0.39 -3.62
N GLU A 346 -26.83 1.11 -2.71
CA GLU A 346 -25.95 2.23 -3.10
C GLU A 346 -24.78 1.75 -3.98
N ARG A 347 -24.18 0.60 -3.67
CA ARG A 347 -23.14 0.00 -4.53
C ARG A 347 -23.66 -0.40 -5.90
N LYS A 348 -24.91 -0.85 -5.99
CA LYS A 348 -25.56 -1.15 -7.26
C LYS A 348 -25.76 0.12 -8.07
N ASN A 349 -26.27 1.19 -7.46
CA ASN A 349 -26.42 2.50 -8.10
C ASN A 349 -25.07 3.03 -8.61
N VAL A 350 -24.01 2.97 -7.80
CA VAL A 350 -22.65 3.37 -8.22
C VAL A 350 -22.17 2.55 -9.42
N ASN A 351 -22.41 1.24 -9.42
CA ASN A 351 -22.02 0.38 -10.54
C ASN A 351 -22.82 0.71 -11.81
N GLU A 352 -24.12 0.99 -11.70
CA GLU A 352 -24.94 1.44 -12.83
C GLU A 352 -24.43 2.76 -13.41
N LEU A 353 -24.11 3.74 -12.56
CA LEU A 353 -23.52 5.02 -12.97
C LEU A 353 -22.14 4.83 -13.62
N GLN A 354 -21.29 3.97 -13.06
CA GLN A 354 -19.97 3.65 -13.64
C GLN A 354 -20.10 2.99 -15.02
N ASN A 355 -21.07 2.09 -15.20
CA ASN A 355 -21.34 1.48 -16.50
C ASN A 355 -21.85 2.50 -17.51
N ASN A 356 -22.76 3.40 -17.09
CA ASN A 356 -23.24 4.49 -17.93
C ASN A 356 -22.08 5.41 -18.35
N LEU A 357 -21.24 5.84 -17.40
CA LEU A 357 -20.08 6.66 -17.68
C LEU A 357 -19.07 5.95 -18.59
N GLY A 358 -18.90 4.63 -18.44
CA GLY A 358 -18.12 3.80 -19.36
C GLY A 358 -18.66 3.80 -20.79
N GLN A 359 -19.98 3.70 -20.96
CA GLN A 359 -20.62 3.78 -22.28
C GLN A 359 -20.48 5.18 -22.90
N LEU A 360 -20.78 6.24 -22.14
CA LEU A 360 -20.65 7.63 -22.59
C LEU A 360 -19.19 7.96 -22.94
N GLY A 361 -18.23 7.54 -22.11
CA GLY A 361 -16.80 7.70 -22.39
C GLY A 361 -16.36 6.94 -23.66
N GLY A 362 -16.94 5.76 -23.91
CA GLY A 362 -16.76 5.03 -25.16
C GLY A 362 -17.29 5.79 -26.37
N GLN A 363 -18.52 6.30 -26.30
CA GLN A 363 -19.13 7.11 -27.35
C GLN A 363 -18.32 8.38 -27.63
N PHE A 364 -17.94 9.11 -26.59
CA PHE A 364 -17.12 10.31 -26.69
C PHE A 364 -15.80 10.05 -27.43
N ARG A 365 -15.11 8.95 -27.09
CA ARG A 365 -13.87 8.54 -27.76
C ARG A 365 -14.08 8.19 -29.24
N ILE A 366 -15.20 7.54 -29.59
CA ILE A 366 -15.53 7.23 -30.99
C ILE A 366 -15.79 8.50 -31.78
N ILE A 367 -16.55 9.46 -31.22
CA ILE A 367 -16.83 10.75 -31.84
C ILE A 367 -15.53 11.52 -32.08
N GLN A 368 -14.64 11.58 -31.07
CA GLN A 368 -13.32 12.19 -31.19
C GLN A 368 -12.47 11.54 -32.29
N LYS A 369 -12.38 10.20 -32.34
CA LYS A 369 -11.65 9.48 -33.39
C LYS A 369 -12.19 9.82 -34.79
N ARG A 370 -13.51 9.90 -34.93
CA ARG A 370 -14.17 10.21 -36.20
C ARG A 370 -13.95 11.67 -36.61
N LEU A 371 -13.98 12.61 -35.67
CA LEU A 371 -13.62 14.01 -35.89
C LEU A 371 -12.17 14.13 -36.37
N ILE A 372 -11.21 13.49 -35.70
CA ILE A 372 -9.79 13.51 -36.09
C ILE A 372 -9.59 12.95 -37.50
N SER A 373 -10.24 11.82 -37.83
CA SER A 373 -10.18 11.25 -39.17
C SER A 373 -10.67 12.23 -40.24
N LYS A 374 -11.80 12.91 -39.99
CA LYS A 374 -12.35 13.89 -40.93
C LYS A 374 -11.53 15.18 -41.03
N PHE A 375 -10.86 15.60 -39.95
CA PHE A 375 -9.94 16.73 -39.99
C PHE A 375 -8.67 16.46 -40.81
N LYS A 376 -8.30 15.19 -41.01
CA LYS A 376 -7.17 14.80 -41.86
C LYS A 376 -7.51 14.77 -43.36
N ASP A 377 -8.80 14.78 -43.73
CA ASP A 377 -9.22 14.77 -45.13
C ASP A 377 -9.04 16.15 -45.77
N LYS A 378 -8.50 16.19 -47.00
CA LYS A 378 -8.24 17.44 -47.72
C LYS A 378 -9.50 18.23 -48.07
N ASN A 379 -10.65 17.57 -48.23
CA ASN A 379 -11.96 18.16 -48.51
C ASN A 379 -13.00 17.67 -47.49
N PRO A 380 -13.14 18.31 -46.32
CA PRO A 380 -14.02 17.83 -45.27
C PRO A 380 -15.50 18.12 -45.56
N THR A 381 -16.37 17.11 -45.40
CA THR A 381 -17.82 17.29 -45.23
C THR A 381 -18.16 18.09 -43.96
N PRO A 382 -19.29 18.82 -43.89
CA PRO A 382 -19.65 19.65 -42.75
C PRO A 382 -19.63 18.88 -41.42
N LEU A 383 -18.96 19.45 -40.41
CA LEU A 383 -18.67 18.84 -39.11
C LEU A 383 -19.63 19.25 -37.99
N THR A 384 -20.57 20.17 -38.27
CA THR A 384 -21.46 20.80 -37.28
C THR A 384 -22.24 19.78 -36.45
N ASN A 385 -22.74 18.71 -37.06
CA ASN A 385 -23.50 17.66 -36.36
C ASN A 385 -22.62 16.83 -35.43
N LEU A 386 -21.36 16.57 -35.81
CA LEU A 386 -20.42 15.83 -34.95
C LEU A 386 -19.90 16.69 -33.80
N GLN A 387 -19.75 17.99 -34.01
CA GLN A 387 -19.40 18.94 -32.95
C GLN A 387 -20.52 19.07 -31.92
N LYS A 388 -21.79 19.15 -32.38
CA LYS A 388 -22.95 19.16 -31.49
C LYS A 388 -23.06 17.85 -30.70
N LEU A 389 -22.90 16.71 -31.37
CA LEU A 389 -22.91 15.42 -30.68
C LEU A 389 -21.79 15.31 -29.63
N LEU A 390 -20.60 15.85 -29.93
CA LEU A 390 -19.50 15.90 -28.97
C LEU A 390 -19.83 16.75 -27.74
N SER A 391 -20.43 17.93 -27.91
CA SER A 391 -20.82 18.79 -26.79
C SER A 391 -21.94 18.16 -25.95
N ASP A 392 -22.91 17.52 -26.60
CA ASP A 392 -24.02 16.87 -25.91
C ASP A 392 -23.51 15.71 -25.06
N THR A 393 -22.68 14.81 -25.63
CA THR A 393 -22.06 13.71 -24.88
C THR A 393 -21.13 14.21 -23.77
N TYR A 394 -20.41 15.31 -23.98
CA TYR A 394 -19.58 15.91 -22.92
C TYR A 394 -20.42 16.39 -21.72
N THR A 395 -21.55 17.04 -22.02
CA THR A 395 -22.47 17.52 -20.98
C THR A 395 -23.12 16.36 -20.23
N GLU A 396 -23.50 15.30 -20.94
CA GLU A 396 -24.02 14.06 -20.34
C GLU A 396 -22.98 13.38 -19.43
N ILE A 397 -21.70 13.33 -19.84
CA ILE A 397 -20.62 12.80 -18.99
C ILE A 397 -20.50 13.62 -17.70
N ILE A 398 -20.51 14.95 -17.79
CA ILE A 398 -20.42 15.83 -16.61
C ILE A 398 -21.62 15.65 -15.68
N ASN A 399 -22.82 15.42 -16.24
CA ASN A 399 -24.01 15.23 -15.41
C ASN A 399 -24.02 13.89 -14.66
N VAL A 400 -23.32 12.89 -15.18
CA VAL A 400 -23.23 11.54 -14.58
C VAL A 400 -22.01 11.42 -13.64
N ALA A 401 -20.96 12.20 -13.88
CA ALA A 401 -19.73 12.27 -13.08
C ALA A 401 -19.93 13.10 -11.81
#